data_AF-A0A9E2Q4S2-F1
#
_entry.id   AF-A0A9E2Q4S2-F1
#
_cell.length_a   1.000
_cell.length_b   1.000
_cell.length_c   1.000
_cell.angle_alpha   90.00
_cell.angle_beta   90.00
_cell.angle_gamma   90.00
#
_symmetry.space_group_name_H-M   'P 1'
#
loop_
_entity.id
_entity.type
_entity.pdbx_description
1 polymer ?
#
loop_
_entity_poly.entity_id
_entity_poly.type
_entity_poly.pdbx_seq_one_letter_code
_entity_poly.pdbx_strand_id
1 'polypeptide(L)' 'HYKKMYVLMKESFLKWLSEKTGLDPYDISRELGQTMENLFSEIESEYGSVSKKDLNSKYIHLFITK' A
#
# COMPACT_ATOMS: atom_id res chain seq x y z
N HIS A 1 -0.87 15.89 -1.52
CA HIS A 1 0.11 14.97 -2.13
C HIS A 1 0.02 13.54 -1.59
N TYR A 2 0.06 13.31 -0.26
CA TYR A 2 -0.01 11.97 0.34
C TYR A 2 -1.26 11.15 -0.05
N LYS A 3 -2.46 11.75 0.01
CA LYS A 3 -3.72 11.07 -0.35
C LYS A 3 -3.73 10.49 -1.78
N LYS A 4 -3.07 11.16 -2.74
CA LYS A 4 -2.98 10.69 -4.13
C LYS A 4 -2.02 9.50 -4.28
N MET A 5 -0.91 9.52 -3.55
CA MET A 5 0.06 8.42 -3.52
C MET A 5 -0.53 7.17 -2.85
N TYR A 6 -1.33 7.34 -1.80
CA TYR A 6 -2.03 6.25 -1.13
C TYR A 6 -3.03 5.53 -2.03
N VAL A 7 -3.82 6.28 -2.81
CA VAL A 7 -4.76 5.72 -3.80
C VAL A 7 -4.02 4.88 -4.85
N LEU A 8 -2.92 5.40 -5.40
CA LEU A 8 -2.12 4.67 -6.40
C LEU A 8 -1.50 3.38 -5.83
N MET A 9 -1.10 3.37 -4.57
CA MET A 9 -0.56 2.20 -3.90
C MET A 9 -1.62 1.10 -3.74
N LYS A 10 -2.83 1.49 -3.34
CA LYS A 10 -3.97 0.57 -3.20
C LYS A 10 -4.39 -0.04 -4.54
N GLU A 11 -4.49 0.78 -5.58
CA GLU A 11 -4.80 0.32 -6.93
C GLU A 11 -3.73 -0.67 -7.44
N SER A 12 -2.45 -0.36 -7.20
CA SER A 12 -1.34 -1.24 -7.58
C SER A 12 -1.36 -2.57 -6.83
N PHE A 13 -1.67 -2.54 -5.53
CA PHE A 13 -1.77 -3.75 -4.71
C PHE A 13 -2.97 -4.61 -5.11
N LEU A 14 -4.14 -4.00 -5.36
CA LEU A 14 -5.32 -4.70 -5.84
C LEU A 14 -5.06 -5.38 -7.20
N LYS A 15 -4.40 -4.67 -8.12
CA LYS A 15 -4.00 -5.21 -9.42
C LYS A 15 -3.05 -6.40 -9.27
N TRP A 16 -2.01 -6.27 -8.44
CA TRP A 16 -1.09 -7.37 -8.15
C TRP A 16 -1.80 -8.59 -7.54
N LEU A 17 -2.74 -8.37 -6.61
CA LEU A 17 -3.48 -9.45 -5.96
C LEU A 17 -4.40 -10.17 -6.95
N SER A 18 -5.08 -9.42 -7.81
CA SER A 18 -5.88 -9.97 -8.91
C SER A 18 -5.03 -10.81 -9.86
N GLU A 19 -3.87 -10.30 -10.29
CA GLU A 19 -2.94 -11.04 -11.16
C GLU A 19 -2.43 -12.35 -10.53
N LYS A 20 -2.27 -12.39 -9.19
CA LYS A 20 -1.80 -13.59 -8.47
C LYS A 20 -2.88 -14.62 -8.21
N THR A 21 -4.11 -14.17 -8.00
CA THR A 21 -5.22 -15.04 -7.62
C THR A 21 -6.10 -15.44 -8.80
N GLY A 22 -6.01 -14.71 -9.92
CA GLY A 22 -6.92 -14.83 -11.06
C GLY A 22 -8.33 -14.32 -10.76
N LEU A 23 -8.56 -13.74 -9.59
CA LEU A 23 -9.86 -13.21 -9.17
C LEU A 23 -10.07 -11.80 -9.72
N ASP A 24 -11.33 -11.47 -10.01
CA ASP A 24 -11.70 -10.15 -10.50
C ASP A 24 -11.46 -9.08 -9.43
N PRO A 25 -10.86 -7.92 -9.79
CA PRO A 25 -10.60 -6.83 -8.84
C PRO A 25 -11.86 -6.33 -8.11
N TYR A 26 -13.02 -6.35 -8.75
CA TYR A 26 -14.30 -5.95 -8.16
C TYR A 26 -14.72 -6.95 -7.08
N ASP A 27 -14.63 -8.25 -7.34
CA ASP A 27 -14.98 -9.27 -6.35
C ASP A 27 -14.01 -9.24 -5.16
N ILE A 28 -12.70 -9.07 -5.40
CA ILE A 28 -11.72 -8.86 -4.32
C ILE A 28 -12.09 -7.62 -3.51
N SER A 29 -12.39 -6.50 -4.16
CA SER A 29 -12.72 -5.25 -3.46
C SER A 29 -14.02 -5.37 -2.66
N ARG A 30 -15.02 -6.09 -3.18
CA ARG A 30 -16.30 -6.29 -2.51
C ARG A 30 -16.15 -7.12 -1.23
N GLU A 31 -15.39 -8.22 -1.30
CA GLU A 31 -15.27 -9.16 -0.18
C GLU A 31 -14.16 -8.77 0.81
N LEU A 32 -13.04 -8.20 0.33
CA LEU A 32 -11.83 -7.94 1.12
C LEU A 32 -11.50 -6.46 1.29
N GLY A 33 -12.23 -5.55 0.64
CA GLY A 33 -11.92 -4.12 0.64
C GLY A 33 -11.75 -3.54 2.05
N GLN A 34 -12.70 -3.80 2.95
CA GLN A 34 -12.61 -3.31 4.33
C GLN A 34 -11.43 -3.90 5.10
N THR A 35 -11.11 -5.18 4.89
CA THR A 35 -9.95 -5.84 5.51
C THR A 35 -8.65 -5.22 5.03
N MET A 36 -8.56 -4.92 3.73
CA MET A 36 -7.40 -4.25 3.13
C MET A 36 -7.25 -2.81 3.67
N GLU A 37 -8.35 -2.07 3.82
CA GLU A 37 -8.35 -0.73 4.43
C GLU A 37 -7.83 -0.74 5.86
N ASN A 38 -8.24 -1.72 6.66
CA ASN A 38 -7.76 -1.87 8.04
C ASN A 38 -6.26 -2.20 8.05
N LEU A 39 -5.81 -3.14 7.21
CA LEU A 39 -4.40 -3.50 7.09
C LEU A 39 -3.53 -2.30 6.72
N PHE A 40 -3.95 -1.52 5.71
CA PHE A 40 -3.20 -0.32 5.33
C PHE A 40 -3.19 0.74 6.43
N SER A 41 -4.30 0.89 7.17
CA SER A 41 -4.37 1.82 8.30
C SER A 41 -3.49 1.39 9.48
N GLU A 42 -3.41 0.09 9.75
CA GLU A 42 -2.50 -0.48 10.76
C GLU A 42 -1.04 -0.28 10.36
N ILE A 43 -0.68 -0.57 9.10
CA ILE A 43 0.65 -0.29 8.56
C ILE A 43 0.95 1.21 8.66
N GLU A 44 0.04 2.09 8.23
CA GLU A 44 0.25 3.54 8.35
C GLU A 44 0.36 4.02 9.81
N SER A 45 -0.34 3.37 10.75
CA SER A 45 -0.24 3.68 12.17
C SER A 45 1.09 3.21 12.77
N GLU A 46 1.56 2.03 12.41
CA GLU A 46 2.84 1.47 12.87
C GLU A 46 4.05 2.18 12.24
N TYR A 47 4.00 2.43 10.93
CA TYR A 47 5.02 3.18 10.20
C TYR A 47 4.86 4.71 10.31
N GLY A 48 3.74 5.19 10.86
CA GLY A 48 3.37 6.60 11.02
C GLY A 48 4.30 7.42 11.92
N SER A 49 5.33 6.78 12.49
CA SER A 49 6.41 7.41 13.22
C SER A 49 7.68 7.67 12.38
N VAL A 50 7.74 7.30 11.09
CA VAL A 50 8.86 7.71 10.22
C VAL A 50 8.52 9.05 9.60
N SER A 51 8.75 10.13 10.36
CA SER A 51 8.66 11.47 9.81
C SER A 51 9.71 11.62 8.69
N LYS A 52 9.52 12.54 7.74
CA LYS A 52 10.51 12.85 6.68
C LYS A 52 11.94 13.13 7.19
N LYS A 53 12.06 13.47 8.47
CA LYS A 53 13.32 13.69 9.22
C LYS A 53 13.98 12.38 9.68
N ASP A 54 13.24 11.28 9.72
CA ASP A 54 13.71 9.92 10.06
C ASP A 54 14.03 9.08 8.82
N LEU A 55 13.56 9.52 7.64
CA LEU A 55 14.02 9.05 6.33
C LEU A 55 15.45 9.53 6.08
N ASN A 56 16.42 8.78 6.60
CA ASN A 56 17.81 8.99 6.25
C ASN A 56 17.99 8.63 4.77
N SER A 57 18.41 9.60 3.95
CA SER A 57 18.58 9.44 2.49
C SER A 57 19.47 8.27 2.11
N LYS A 58 20.35 7.84 3.02
CA LYS A 58 21.19 6.66 2.83
C LYS A 58 20.41 5.34 2.71
N TYR A 59 19.16 5.26 3.16
CA TYR A 59 18.32 4.04 3.09
C TYR A 59 17.26 4.07 1.98
N ILE A 60 17.21 5.13 1.16
CA ILE A 60 16.28 5.24 0.03
C ILE A 60 16.42 4.06 -0.96
N HIS A 61 17.63 3.48 -1.07
CA HIS A 61 17.88 2.33 -1.93
C HIS A 61 17.15 1.05 -1.50
N LEU A 62 16.68 0.95 -0.24
CA LEU A 62 15.88 -0.20 0.23
C LEU A 62 14.43 -0.14 -0.27
N PHE A 63 13.96 1.03 -0.69
CA PHE A 63 12.60 1.26 -1.18
C PHE A 63 12.53 1.42 -2.70
N ILE A 64 13.68 1.32 -3.40
CA ILE A 64 13.75 1.30 -4.86
C ILE A 64 14.07 -0.14 -5.28
N THR A 65 13.04 -0.89 -5.71
CA THR A 65 13.22 -2.13 -6.47
C THR A 65 12.81 -1.88 -7.93
N LYS A 66 13.57 -2.47 -8.86
CA LYS A 66 13.40 -2.34 -10.31
C LYS A 66 12.10 -2.97 -10.82
#